data_AF-A0A370TAZ1-F1
#
_entry.id   AF-A0A370TAZ1-F1
#
_cell.length_a   1.000
_cell.length_b   1.000
_cell.length_c   1.000
_cell.angle_alpha   90.00
_cell.angle_beta   90.00
_cell.angle_gamma   90.00
#
_symmetry.space_group_name_H-M   'P 1'
#
loop_
_entity.id
_entity.type
_entity.pdbx_description
1 polymer ?
#
loop_
_entity_poly.entity_id
_entity_poly.type
_entity_poly.pdbx_seq_one_letter_code
_entity_poly.pdbx_strand_id
1 'polypeptide(L)'
;MANQSIVALPTSILQHIASCLPPTSALNLLLACKKTCNSCDYWTVWRTIIENSSSFPSGINSAGETNRHMWKRYAMADIKAGQVDGRSHFTSWMPQLMALHHRVVSAADPHTLYPFSSPTNYNPEQADFDCRMPLPGEFPLSVYPTNPESPAPIEAWRIAQASSFCLSTRLLSYHQAPNVSPKTGNSPWAPSKSLLAKSEWLNLDPGDSALTPAAHEKLVVVLHTLANKAVGFFATELRSSLAYDRTNGVDLEGLWHPPTAFDILFASLMALPMPLTPNSAGAFGTCHLQNMTDPSFFEDGEWTGYRSWVGSWGADANQLEGASIPADSFEGIGGDNMNVRLNRLDQLPNGFDCLVERVARFKLVKWIDDNVFIIKSNCFQSPLETYIFTMKVDRRTGLIDVIEWVDFMGVPKGGATNVVMTPFGIVFGFISGMWMWLWKCNWSSYLEDYS
;
A
#
# COMPACT_ATOMS: atom_id res chain seq x y z
N MET A 1 -51.80 3.22 -32.88
CA MET A 1 -51.47 2.53 -31.61
C MET A 1 -50.74 3.53 -30.74
N ALA A 2 -51.34 3.95 -29.62
CA ALA A 2 -50.75 4.95 -28.76
C ALA A 2 -49.48 4.36 -28.10
N ASN A 3 -48.33 5.01 -28.31
CA ASN A 3 -47.12 4.75 -27.54
C ASN A 3 -47.47 4.91 -26.05
N GLN A 4 -47.64 3.79 -25.34
CA GLN A 4 -47.75 3.82 -23.89
C GLN A 4 -46.44 4.39 -23.35
N SER A 5 -46.50 5.66 -22.96
CA SER A 5 -45.35 6.39 -22.44
C SER A 5 -44.83 5.69 -21.20
N ILE A 6 -43.51 5.61 -21.04
CA ILE A 6 -42.84 5.13 -19.82
C ILE A 6 -43.36 5.84 -18.55
N VAL A 7 -43.91 7.05 -18.73
CA VAL A 7 -44.56 7.86 -17.70
C VAL A 7 -45.89 7.25 -17.22
N ALA A 8 -46.48 6.27 -17.89
CA ALA A 8 -47.68 5.58 -17.45
C ALA A 8 -47.39 4.43 -16.46
N LEU A 9 -46.14 3.97 -16.36
CA LEU A 9 -45.78 2.82 -15.51
C LEU A 9 -45.92 3.16 -14.00
N PRO A 10 -46.31 2.18 -13.16
CA PRO A 10 -46.28 2.33 -11.70
C PRO A 10 -44.86 2.56 -11.17
N THR A 11 -44.73 3.27 -10.04
CA THR A 11 -43.43 3.57 -9.39
C THR A 11 -42.63 2.29 -9.10
N SER A 12 -43.27 1.24 -8.60
CA SER A 12 -42.60 -0.03 -8.31
C SER A 12 -41.99 -0.68 -9.55
N ILE A 13 -42.67 -0.61 -10.70
CA ILE A 13 -42.16 -1.12 -11.98
C ILE A 13 -41.00 -0.25 -12.48
N LEU A 14 -41.10 1.07 -12.37
CA LEU A 14 -40.00 1.99 -12.72
C LEU A 14 -38.75 1.75 -11.87
N GLN A 15 -38.93 1.55 -10.56
CA GLN A 15 -37.85 1.22 -9.63
C GLN A 15 -37.22 -0.13 -9.94
N HIS A 16 -38.03 -1.14 -10.24
CA HIS A 16 -37.53 -2.45 -10.63
C HIS A 16 -36.73 -2.39 -11.93
N ILE A 17 -37.26 -1.72 -12.96
CA ILE A 17 -36.52 -1.49 -14.22
C ILE A 17 -35.19 -0.80 -13.92
N ALA A 18 -35.20 0.31 -13.16
CA ALA A 18 -33.99 1.04 -12.80
C ALA A 18 -32.97 0.16 -12.05
N SER A 19 -33.42 -0.69 -11.13
CA SER A 19 -32.54 -1.60 -10.36
C SER A 19 -31.84 -2.67 -11.18
N CYS A 20 -32.36 -2.97 -12.38
CA CYS A 20 -31.78 -3.93 -13.32
C CYS A 20 -30.84 -3.28 -14.35
N LEU A 21 -30.71 -1.94 -14.33
CA LEU A 21 -29.86 -1.22 -15.28
C LEU A 21 -28.45 -0.99 -14.71
N PRO A 22 -27.41 -0.95 -15.56
CA PRO A 22 -26.10 -0.43 -15.18
C PRO A 22 -26.20 1.02 -14.67
N PRO A 23 -25.30 1.48 -13.79
CA PRO A 23 -25.35 2.83 -13.20
C PRO A 23 -25.58 3.97 -14.21
N THR A 24 -24.88 3.96 -15.34
CA THR A 24 -25.02 4.99 -16.39
C THR A 24 -26.42 5.00 -17.00
N SER A 25 -26.97 3.84 -17.31
CA SER A 25 -28.31 3.71 -17.90
C SER A 25 -29.40 4.07 -16.90
N ALA A 26 -29.23 3.69 -15.63
CA ALA A 26 -30.12 4.09 -14.55
C ALA A 26 -30.13 5.63 -14.39
N LEU A 27 -28.97 6.28 -14.41
CA LEU A 27 -28.88 7.74 -14.36
C LEU A 27 -29.59 8.38 -15.57
N ASN A 28 -29.40 7.87 -16.78
CA ASN A 28 -30.09 8.37 -17.97
C ASN A 28 -31.61 8.23 -17.86
N LEU A 29 -32.11 7.12 -17.29
CA LEU A 29 -33.53 6.92 -17.03
C LEU A 29 -34.08 7.94 -16.02
N LEU A 30 -33.33 8.24 -14.95
CA LEU A 30 -33.70 9.29 -14.00
C LEU A 30 -33.83 10.65 -14.71
N LEU A 31 -32.91 10.98 -15.61
CA LEU A 31 -32.87 12.27 -16.31
C LEU A 31 -33.91 12.41 -17.42
N ALA A 32 -34.58 11.31 -17.82
CA ALA A 32 -35.55 11.32 -18.91
C ALA A 32 -36.78 12.21 -18.65
N CYS A 33 -37.32 12.21 -17.41
CA CYS A 33 -38.45 13.08 -17.03
C CYS A 33 -38.61 13.22 -15.51
N LYS A 34 -39.43 14.17 -15.06
CA LYS A 34 -39.71 14.39 -13.63
C LYS A 34 -40.29 13.16 -12.92
N LYS A 35 -41.14 12.37 -13.58
CA LYS A 35 -41.73 11.18 -12.97
C LYS A 35 -40.68 10.10 -12.71
N THR A 36 -39.81 9.80 -13.68
CA THR A 36 -38.76 8.80 -13.52
C THR A 36 -37.72 9.26 -12.50
N CYS A 37 -37.35 10.54 -12.48
CA CYS A 37 -36.51 11.12 -11.44
C CYS A 37 -37.10 10.86 -10.03
N ASN A 38 -38.35 11.29 -9.79
CA ASN A 38 -39.00 11.12 -8.49
C ASN A 38 -39.20 9.64 -8.09
N SER A 39 -39.37 8.75 -9.07
CA SER A 39 -39.63 7.33 -8.82
C SER A 39 -38.33 6.56 -8.56
N CYS A 40 -37.28 6.84 -9.33
CA CYS A 40 -36.06 6.05 -9.37
C CYS A 40 -34.91 6.64 -8.54
N ASP A 41 -34.96 7.92 -8.14
CA ASP A 41 -33.97 8.50 -7.21
C ASP A 41 -34.23 8.09 -5.76
N TYR A 42 -34.23 6.77 -5.53
CA TYR A 42 -34.51 6.17 -4.25
C TYR A 42 -33.34 5.26 -3.85
N TRP A 43 -32.98 5.29 -2.57
CA TRP A 43 -31.73 4.68 -2.11
C TRP A 43 -31.70 3.16 -2.30
N THR A 44 -32.84 2.45 -2.21
CA THR A 44 -32.89 0.99 -2.44
C THR A 44 -32.62 0.63 -3.90
N VAL A 45 -33.01 1.50 -4.83
CA VAL A 45 -32.71 1.33 -6.27
C VAL A 45 -31.20 1.37 -6.46
N TRP A 46 -30.54 2.41 -5.95
CA TRP A 46 -29.08 2.53 -6.04
C TRP A 46 -28.34 1.42 -5.28
N ARG A 47 -28.83 0.99 -4.12
CA ARG A 47 -28.29 -0.15 -3.38
C ARG A 47 -28.31 -1.41 -4.26
N THR A 48 -29.48 -1.73 -4.81
CA THR A 48 -29.67 -2.91 -5.67
C THR A 48 -28.79 -2.86 -6.92
N ILE A 49 -28.64 -1.69 -7.56
CA ILE A 49 -27.75 -1.52 -8.71
C ILE A 49 -26.30 -1.85 -8.35
N ILE A 50 -25.83 -1.39 -7.18
CA ILE A 50 -24.44 -1.59 -6.76
C ILE A 50 -24.18 -3.01 -6.29
N GLU A 51 -25.09 -3.59 -5.51
CA GLU A 51 -25.00 -4.98 -5.05
C GLU A 51 -25.01 -5.98 -6.22
N ASN A 52 -25.74 -5.66 -7.30
CA ASN A 52 -25.78 -6.48 -8.52
C ASN A 52 -24.63 -6.18 -9.50
N SER A 53 -23.78 -5.19 -9.21
CA SER A 53 -22.72 -4.78 -10.13
C SER A 53 -21.48 -5.66 -9.97
N SER A 54 -21.05 -6.29 -11.06
CA SER A 54 -19.78 -7.02 -11.11
C SER A 54 -18.56 -6.12 -10.92
N SER A 55 -18.73 -4.80 -10.96
CA SER A 55 -17.65 -3.85 -10.72
C SER A 55 -17.23 -3.77 -9.25
N PHE A 56 -18.00 -4.32 -8.30
CA PHE A 56 -17.72 -4.26 -6.85
C PHE A 56 -17.60 -5.67 -6.25
N PRO A 57 -16.53 -6.43 -6.58
CA PRO A 57 -16.41 -7.83 -6.17
C PRO A 57 -16.32 -8.03 -4.64
N SER A 58 -15.74 -7.06 -3.93
CA SER A 58 -15.61 -7.09 -2.47
C SER A 58 -16.88 -6.63 -1.73
N GLY A 59 -17.93 -6.24 -2.46
CA GLY A 59 -19.10 -5.57 -1.89
C GLY A 59 -18.76 -4.20 -1.30
N ILE A 60 -19.74 -3.57 -0.64
CA ILE A 60 -19.56 -2.32 0.10
C ILE A 60 -19.94 -2.58 1.55
N ASN A 61 -18.97 -2.45 2.46
CA ASN A 61 -19.21 -2.58 3.89
C ASN A 61 -20.07 -1.42 4.39
N SER A 62 -21.39 -1.62 4.40
CA SER A 62 -22.35 -0.66 4.92
C SER A 62 -22.49 -0.81 6.44
N ALA A 63 -21.52 -0.33 7.20
CA ALA A 63 -21.61 -0.28 8.67
C ALA A 63 -22.71 0.68 9.20
N GLY A 64 -23.63 1.13 8.34
CA GLY A 64 -24.85 1.81 8.73
C GLY A 64 -25.80 2.03 7.55
N GLU A 65 -27.00 1.48 7.64
CA GLU A 65 -28.12 1.74 6.70
C GLU A 65 -28.59 3.21 6.68
N THR A 66 -27.98 4.07 7.49
CA THR A 66 -28.48 5.42 7.79
C THR A 66 -28.19 6.44 6.69
N ASN A 67 -27.17 6.24 5.85
CA ASN A 67 -26.83 7.22 4.81
C ASN A 67 -27.42 6.87 3.44
N ARG A 68 -28.67 7.29 3.23
CA ARG A 68 -29.45 7.11 1.98
C ARG A 68 -28.73 7.59 0.71
N HIS A 69 -27.78 8.52 0.82
CA HIS A 69 -27.06 9.05 -0.33
C HIS A 69 -25.80 8.27 -0.69
N MET A 70 -25.34 7.35 0.16
CA MET A 70 -24.11 6.57 -0.04
C MET A 70 -24.12 5.81 -1.36
N TRP A 71 -25.17 5.01 -1.59
CA TRP A 71 -25.29 4.14 -2.76
C TRP A 71 -25.27 4.92 -4.07
N LYS A 72 -25.96 6.06 -4.12
CA LYS A 72 -25.93 6.96 -5.27
C LYS A 72 -24.52 7.47 -5.56
N ARG A 73 -23.73 7.80 -4.53
CA ARG A 73 -22.35 8.29 -4.74
C ARG A 73 -21.42 7.20 -5.27
N TYR A 74 -21.56 5.96 -4.83
CA TYR A 74 -20.84 4.83 -5.43
C TYR A 74 -21.25 4.58 -6.88
N ALA A 75 -22.55 4.68 -7.19
CA ALA A 75 -23.02 4.62 -8.58
C ALA A 75 -22.42 5.74 -9.43
N MET A 76 -22.39 6.98 -8.92
CA MET A 76 -21.75 8.10 -9.63
C MET A 76 -20.23 7.88 -9.78
N ALA A 77 -19.57 7.28 -8.79
CA ALA A 77 -18.15 6.95 -8.86
C ALA A 77 -17.87 5.87 -9.93
N ASP A 78 -18.68 4.81 -10.04
CA ASP A 78 -18.53 3.81 -11.13
C ASP A 78 -18.79 4.42 -12.51
N ILE A 79 -19.79 5.30 -12.66
CA ILE A 79 -20.02 6.03 -13.92
C ILE A 79 -18.77 6.84 -14.31
N LYS A 80 -18.17 7.56 -13.34
CA LYS A 80 -16.93 8.32 -13.56
C LYS A 80 -15.74 7.42 -13.87
N ALA A 81 -15.66 6.25 -13.24
CA ALA A 81 -14.61 5.26 -13.52
C ALA A 81 -14.68 4.70 -14.95
N GLY A 82 -15.81 4.81 -15.64
CA GLY A 82 -15.93 4.49 -17.07
C GLY A 82 -15.45 5.61 -18.01
N GLN A 83 -15.15 6.80 -17.50
CA GLN A 83 -14.84 8.01 -18.26
C GLN A 83 -13.50 8.62 -17.82
N VAL A 84 -12.49 7.81 -17.51
CA VAL A 84 -11.22 8.28 -16.91
C VAL A 84 -10.49 9.22 -17.88
N ASP A 85 -10.80 10.51 -17.78
CA ASP A 85 -10.12 11.64 -18.40
C ASP A 85 -9.87 12.66 -17.28
N GLY A 86 -8.59 12.89 -16.94
CA GLY A 86 -8.19 14.07 -16.18
C GLY A 86 -7.91 13.91 -14.68
N ARG A 87 -7.39 15.01 -14.10
CA ARG A 87 -6.80 15.10 -12.74
C ARG A 87 -7.82 15.08 -11.60
N SER A 88 -9.09 15.42 -11.85
CA SER A 88 -10.11 15.62 -10.80
C SER A 88 -10.63 14.31 -10.19
N HIS A 89 -10.29 13.17 -10.80
CA HIS A 89 -10.75 11.84 -10.40
C HIS A 89 -10.01 11.25 -9.21
N PHE A 90 -8.72 11.57 -9.09
CA PHE A 90 -7.81 11.01 -8.08
C PHE A 90 -8.17 11.42 -6.65
N THR A 91 -8.76 12.61 -6.47
CA THR A 91 -8.91 13.24 -5.16
C THR A 91 -10.24 12.94 -4.48
N SER A 92 -11.22 12.41 -5.21
CA SER A 92 -12.61 12.38 -4.76
C SER A 92 -13.25 10.99 -4.70
N TRP A 93 -12.82 10.00 -5.47
CA TRP A 93 -13.49 8.69 -5.49
C TRP A 93 -12.59 7.49 -5.80
N MET A 94 -11.48 7.69 -6.51
CA MET A 94 -10.67 6.57 -7.01
C MET A 94 -10.00 5.74 -5.91
N PRO A 95 -9.40 6.31 -4.85
CA PRO A 95 -8.84 5.54 -3.75
C PRO A 95 -9.85 4.60 -3.10
N GLN A 96 -11.08 5.07 -2.90
CA GLN A 96 -12.18 4.29 -2.36
C GLN A 96 -12.55 3.13 -3.28
N LEU A 97 -12.72 3.38 -4.58
CA LEU A 97 -13.04 2.31 -5.52
C LEU A 97 -11.90 1.28 -5.62
N MET A 98 -10.64 1.72 -5.58
CA MET A 98 -9.51 0.80 -5.62
C MET A 98 -9.41 -0.08 -4.36
N ALA A 99 -9.70 0.47 -3.19
CA ALA A 99 -9.82 -0.30 -1.95
C ALA A 99 -10.99 -1.29 -1.96
N LEU A 100 -12.01 -1.06 -2.80
CA LEU A 100 -13.11 -2.00 -3.01
C LEU A 100 -12.84 -3.00 -4.15
N HIS A 101 -11.59 -3.10 -4.62
CA HIS A 101 -11.17 -3.96 -5.73
C HIS A 101 -11.97 -3.73 -7.02
N HIS A 102 -12.42 -2.49 -7.22
CA HIS A 102 -13.20 -2.13 -8.39
C HIS A 102 -12.40 -2.36 -9.67
N ARG A 103 -13.05 -2.70 -10.79
CA ARG A 103 -12.41 -2.95 -12.11
C ARG A 103 -11.45 -1.84 -12.59
N VAL A 104 -11.61 -0.62 -12.07
CA VAL A 104 -10.70 0.51 -12.33
C VAL A 104 -9.26 0.18 -11.90
N VAL A 105 -9.09 -0.69 -10.92
CA VAL A 105 -7.78 -1.19 -10.48
C VAL A 105 -7.05 -1.85 -11.63
N SER A 106 -7.71 -2.64 -12.48
CA SER A 106 -7.05 -3.28 -13.62
C SER A 106 -6.88 -2.33 -14.81
N ALA A 107 -7.77 -1.34 -14.95
CA ALA A 107 -7.81 -0.43 -16.10
C ALA A 107 -6.86 0.78 -15.98
N ALA A 108 -6.52 1.20 -14.76
CA ALA A 108 -5.66 2.38 -14.56
C ALA A 108 -4.24 2.12 -15.06
N ASP A 109 -3.68 3.06 -15.81
CA ASP A 109 -2.29 3.00 -16.26
C ASP A 109 -1.35 3.57 -15.16
N PRO A 110 -0.39 2.80 -14.64
CA PRO A 110 0.59 3.29 -13.66
C PRO A 110 1.35 4.54 -14.08
N HIS A 111 1.66 4.70 -15.37
CA HIS A 111 2.35 5.90 -15.85
C HIS A 111 1.48 7.15 -15.73
N THR A 112 0.16 6.98 -15.86
CA THR A 112 -0.82 8.03 -15.60
C THR A 112 -0.99 8.27 -14.09
N LEU A 113 -0.89 7.24 -13.24
CA LEU A 113 -1.02 7.37 -11.78
C LEU A 113 0.22 8.01 -11.11
N TYR A 114 1.41 7.74 -11.63
CA TYR A 114 2.67 8.15 -11.02
C TYR A 114 2.79 9.66 -10.78
N PRO A 115 2.50 10.55 -11.76
CA PRO A 115 2.56 11.99 -11.53
C PRO A 115 1.72 12.41 -10.32
N PHE A 116 0.52 11.87 -10.17
CA PHE A 116 -0.40 12.22 -9.07
C PHE A 116 0.11 11.83 -7.67
N SER A 117 1.07 10.92 -7.59
CA SER A 117 1.77 10.63 -6.32
C SER A 117 2.79 11.71 -5.90
N SER A 118 3.03 12.73 -6.74
CA SER A 118 3.89 13.87 -6.41
C SER A 118 3.07 15.07 -5.92
N PRO A 119 3.42 15.69 -4.78
CA PRO A 119 2.71 16.86 -4.26
C PRO A 119 2.83 18.08 -5.18
N THR A 120 3.89 18.16 -6.00
CA THR A 120 4.15 19.27 -6.93
C THR A 120 3.07 19.39 -8.01
N ASN A 121 2.39 18.29 -8.38
CA ASN A 121 1.29 18.32 -9.33
C ASN A 121 0.05 19.10 -8.86
N TYR A 122 0.02 19.45 -7.58
CA TYR A 122 -1.08 20.18 -6.94
C TYR A 122 -0.69 21.59 -6.49
N ASN A 123 0.54 22.02 -6.79
CA ASN A 123 1.01 23.37 -6.46
C ASN A 123 1.40 24.14 -7.75
N PRO A 124 0.54 25.04 -8.24
CA PRO A 124 0.78 25.78 -9.49
C PRO A 124 1.95 26.78 -9.40
N GLU A 125 2.42 27.09 -8.20
CA GLU A 125 3.52 28.04 -7.97
C GLU A 125 4.89 27.37 -7.97
N GLN A 126 4.97 26.04 -7.93
CA GLN A 126 6.24 25.32 -8.08
C GLN A 126 6.53 25.10 -9.57
N ALA A 127 7.81 25.26 -9.95
CA ALA A 127 8.28 24.83 -11.27
C ALA A 127 7.83 23.38 -11.48
N ASP A 128 7.25 23.11 -12.65
CA ASP A 128 6.78 21.79 -13.04
C ASP A 128 8.00 20.88 -13.03
N PHE A 129 8.19 20.17 -11.91
CA PHE A 129 9.12 19.06 -11.89
C PHE A 129 8.64 18.13 -12.99
N ASP A 130 9.59 17.55 -13.72
CA ASP A 130 9.25 16.63 -14.78
C ASP A 130 8.61 15.38 -14.15
N CYS A 131 7.31 15.45 -13.88
CA CYS A 131 6.57 14.49 -13.06
C CYS A 131 6.23 13.22 -13.84
N ARG A 132 6.81 13.07 -15.04
CA ARG A 132 6.77 11.82 -15.78
C ARG A 132 7.62 10.79 -15.05
N MET A 133 7.14 9.56 -15.08
CA MET A 133 7.99 8.44 -14.69
C MET A 133 9.20 8.46 -15.62
N PRO A 134 10.44 8.43 -15.09
CA PRO A 134 11.64 8.43 -15.94
C PRO A 134 11.52 7.32 -16.99
N LEU A 135 11.99 7.54 -18.21
CA LEU A 135 12.11 6.44 -19.16
C LEU A 135 13.35 5.59 -18.83
N PRO A 136 13.39 4.30 -19.22
CA PRO A 136 14.60 3.50 -19.09
C PRO A 136 15.78 4.20 -19.77
N GLY A 137 16.85 4.49 -19.01
CA GLY A 137 18.04 5.20 -19.50
C GLY A 137 18.08 6.71 -19.24
N GLU A 138 16.99 7.30 -18.75
CA GLU A 138 17.02 8.68 -18.24
C GLU A 138 17.59 8.69 -16.81
N PHE A 139 18.63 9.48 -16.57
CA PHE A 139 19.06 9.77 -15.20
C PHE A 139 18.02 10.69 -14.56
N PRO A 140 17.34 10.29 -13.47
CA PRO A 140 16.45 11.21 -12.78
C PRO A 140 17.33 12.34 -12.21
N LEU A 141 17.23 13.52 -12.83
CA LEU A 141 17.83 14.77 -12.34
C LEU A 141 17.12 15.26 -11.07
N SER A 142 15.91 14.78 -10.80
CA SER A 142 15.11 15.15 -9.64
C SER A 142 15.08 14.03 -8.60
N VAL A 143 15.69 14.34 -7.46
CA VAL A 143 15.59 13.63 -6.18
C VAL A 143 14.12 13.34 -5.89
N TYR A 144 13.86 12.15 -5.35
CA TYR A 144 12.55 11.77 -4.85
C TYR A 144 11.98 12.90 -3.99
N PRO A 145 10.83 13.51 -4.32
CA PRO A 145 10.42 14.76 -3.70
C PRO A 145 9.75 14.49 -2.35
N THR A 146 10.35 13.71 -1.47
CA THR A 146 10.03 13.69 -0.03
C THR A 146 10.99 14.60 0.70
N ASN A 147 11.16 15.81 0.18
CA ASN A 147 11.85 16.86 0.91
C ASN A 147 10.98 17.21 2.14
N PRO A 148 11.44 16.96 3.38
CA PRO A 148 10.75 17.42 4.58
C PRO A 148 10.45 18.92 4.54
N GLU A 149 11.34 19.68 3.89
CA GLU A 149 11.27 21.13 3.68
C GLU A 149 10.41 21.53 2.47
N SER A 150 9.72 20.59 1.84
CA SER A 150 8.87 20.87 0.68
C SER A 150 7.89 22.01 0.99
N PRO A 151 7.79 23.05 0.14
CA PRO A 151 6.86 24.15 0.38
C PRO A 151 5.40 23.74 0.10
N ALA A 152 5.15 22.55 -0.44
CA ALA A 152 3.80 22.10 -0.75
C ALA A 152 2.93 22.04 0.53
N PRO A 153 1.66 22.50 0.48
CA PRO A 153 0.76 22.47 1.61
C PRO A 153 0.38 21.02 1.98
N ILE A 154 -0.07 20.81 3.22
CA ILE A 154 -0.44 19.47 3.71
C ILE A 154 -1.58 18.85 2.88
N GLU A 155 -2.48 19.65 2.32
CA GLU A 155 -3.56 19.19 1.44
C GLU A 155 -3.03 18.52 0.17
N ALA A 156 -1.98 19.09 -0.45
CA ALA A 156 -1.32 18.50 -1.61
C ALA A 156 -0.68 17.15 -1.25
N TRP A 157 -0.09 17.07 -0.06
CA TRP A 157 0.51 15.84 0.46
C TRP A 157 -0.53 14.76 0.77
N ARG A 158 -1.69 15.11 1.33
CA ARG A 158 -2.80 14.16 1.56
C ARG A 158 -3.32 13.59 0.25
N ILE A 159 -3.40 14.41 -0.80
CA ILE A 159 -3.77 13.95 -2.14
C ILE A 159 -2.68 13.02 -2.71
N ALA A 160 -1.41 13.39 -2.57
CA ALA A 160 -0.29 12.58 -3.00
C ALA A 160 -0.30 11.21 -2.28
N GLN A 161 -0.57 11.18 -0.97
CA GLN A 161 -0.68 9.95 -0.17
C GLN A 161 -1.76 9.00 -0.72
N ALA A 162 -2.97 9.53 -0.97
CA ALA A 162 -4.07 8.75 -1.53
C ALA A 162 -3.78 8.28 -2.96
N SER A 163 -3.07 9.08 -3.75
CA SER A 163 -2.63 8.72 -5.09
C SER A 163 -1.50 7.68 -5.07
N SER A 164 -0.60 7.71 -4.08
CA SER A 164 0.42 6.68 -3.84
C SER A 164 -0.22 5.34 -3.47
N PHE A 165 -1.30 5.34 -2.69
CA PHE A 165 -2.10 4.13 -2.47
C PHE A 165 -2.60 3.59 -3.81
N CYS A 166 -3.24 4.44 -4.63
CA CYS A 166 -3.76 4.02 -5.93
C CYS A 166 -2.67 3.43 -6.84
N LEU A 167 -1.53 4.11 -6.97
CA LEU A 167 -0.38 3.63 -7.74
C LEU A 167 0.05 2.25 -7.25
N SER A 168 0.20 2.09 -5.93
CA SER A 168 0.73 0.86 -5.34
C SER A 168 -0.25 -0.30 -5.46
N THR A 169 -1.54 -0.05 -5.23
CA THR A 169 -2.61 -1.02 -5.48
C THR A 169 -2.61 -1.46 -6.96
N ARG A 170 -2.40 -0.53 -7.91
CA ARG A 170 -2.29 -0.90 -9.32
C ARG A 170 -1.07 -1.77 -9.61
N LEU A 171 0.09 -1.40 -9.06
CA LEU A 171 1.35 -2.14 -9.23
C LEU A 171 1.25 -3.55 -8.62
N LEU A 172 0.65 -3.65 -7.43
CA LEU A 172 0.40 -4.91 -6.74
C LEU A 172 -0.57 -5.83 -7.51
N SER A 173 -1.43 -5.28 -8.37
CA SER A 173 -2.38 -6.05 -9.19
C SER A 173 -1.73 -6.75 -10.39
N TYR A 174 -0.46 -6.46 -10.72
CA TYR A 174 0.27 -7.23 -11.73
C TYR A 174 0.75 -8.56 -11.11
N HIS A 175 0.08 -9.65 -11.48
CA HIS A 175 0.46 -11.01 -11.06
C HIS A 175 1.73 -11.51 -11.77
N GLN A 176 1.98 -11.07 -13.01
CA GLN A 176 3.12 -11.51 -13.79
C GLN A 176 4.23 -10.46 -13.73
N ALA A 177 5.46 -10.92 -13.48
CA ALA A 177 6.62 -10.13 -13.85
C ALA A 177 6.44 -9.73 -15.33
N PRO A 178 6.56 -8.45 -15.69
CA PRO A 178 6.42 -8.07 -17.08
C PRO A 178 7.40 -8.91 -17.90
N ASN A 179 6.96 -9.39 -19.07
CA ASN A 179 7.73 -10.20 -20.02
C ASN A 179 8.95 -9.41 -20.55
N VAL A 180 9.88 -9.09 -19.66
CA VAL A 180 11.06 -8.28 -19.89
C VAL A 180 12.22 -9.24 -19.85
N SER A 181 12.77 -9.52 -21.02
CA SER A 181 14.03 -10.24 -21.11
C SER A 181 15.06 -9.55 -20.20
N PRO A 182 15.64 -10.23 -19.20
CA PRO A 182 16.62 -9.62 -18.29
C PRO A 182 17.86 -9.11 -19.04
N LYS A 183 18.04 -9.50 -20.30
CA LYS A 183 19.15 -9.10 -21.18
C LYS A 183 19.00 -7.72 -21.81
N THR A 184 17.80 -7.15 -21.89
CA THR A 184 17.60 -5.87 -22.60
C THR A 184 17.63 -4.65 -21.70
N GLY A 185 17.65 -4.81 -20.37
CA GLY A 185 17.68 -3.69 -19.41
C GLY A 185 16.43 -2.77 -19.44
N ASN A 186 15.50 -3.01 -20.36
CA ASN A 186 14.34 -2.19 -20.62
C ASN A 186 13.13 -2.67 -19.82
N SER A 187 13.30 -2.83 -18.50
CA SER A 187 12.12 -2.95 -17.64
C SER A 187 11.38 -1.61 -17.68
N PRO A 188 10.07 -1.58 -17.96
CA PRO A 188 9.28 -0.36 -17.78
C PRO A 188 9.36 0.16 -16.34
N TRP A 189 9.83 -0.68 -15.40
CA TRP A 189 10.03 -0.36 -13.98
C TRP A 189 11.48 -0.10 -13.59
N ALA A 190 12.43 -0.03 -14.54
CA ALA A 190 13.80 0.45 -14.25
C ALA A 190 13.84 1.77 -13.42
N PRO A 191 12.89 2.72 -13.59
CA PRO A 191 12.81 3.90 -12.72
C PRO A 191 12.46 3.58 -11.26
N SER A 192 11.61 2.58 -11.01
CA SER A 192 11.19 2.15 -9.67
C SER A 192 12.40 1.77 -8.81
N LYS A 193 13.36 1.05 -9.41
CA LYS A 193 14.64 0.74 -8.78
C LYS A 193 15.44 1.99 -8.41
N SER A 194 15.63 2.92 -9.36
CA SER A 194 16.37 4.15 -9.07
C SER A 194 15.68 5.02 -8.01
N LEU A 195 14.35 4.98 -7.93
CA LEU A 195 13.60 5.71 -6.93
C LEU A 195 13.81 5.10 -5.55
N LEU A 196 13.66 3.78 -5.39
CA LEU A 196 13.94 3.10 -4.11
C LEU A 196 15.38 3.31 -3.64
N ALA A 197 16.35 3.26 -4.56
CA ALA A 197 17.77 3.40 -4.26
C ALA A 197 18.16 4.79 -3.72
N LYS A 198 17.47 5.84 -4.18
CA LYS A 198 17.82 7.25 -3.90
C LYS A 198 16.88 7.93 -2.90
N SER A 199 15.80 7.27 -2.53
CA SER A 199 14.82 7.83 -1.59
C SER A 199 15.37 7.76 -0.18
N GLU A 200 15.58 8.93 0.43
CA GLU A 200 15.92 9.02 1.84
C GLU A 200 14.69 8.77 2.70
N TRP A 201 14.87 7.98 3.75
CA TRP A 201 13.85 7.79 4.78
C TRP A 201 13.88 8.96 5.76
N LEU A 202 12.72 9.53 6.09
CA LEU A 202 12.66 10.61 7.06
C LEU A 202 12.75 10.05 8.48
N ASN A 203 13.76 10.51 9.22
CA ASN A 203 13.84 10.28 10.65
C ASN A 203 13.16 11.44 11.39
N LEU A 204 11.97 11.19 11.92
CA LEU A 204 11.26 12.09 12.83
C LEU A 204 11.74 11.78 14.25
N ASP A 205 12.28 12.78 14.93
CA ASP A 205 12.54 12.67 16.37
C ASP A 205 11.30 13.18 17.12
N PRO A 206 10.54 12.31 17.83
CA PRO A 206 9.40 12.74 18.62
C PRO A 206 9.80 13.69 19.77
N GLY A 207 11.08 13.74 20.14
CA GLY A 207 11.64 14.66 21.12
C GLY A 207 12.07 16.02 20.56
N ASP A 208 11.97 16.24 19.24
CA ASP A 208 12.37 17.51 18.64
C ASP A 208 11.40 18.64 19.02
N SER A 209 11.76 19.35 20.09
CA SER A 209 11.02 20.50 20.62
C SER A 209 10.88 21.66 19.63
N ALA A 210 11.69 21.70 18.56
CA ALA A 210 11.58 22.71 17.52
C ALA A 210 10.44 22.42 16.53
N LEU A 211 9.92 21.19 16.50
CA LEU A 211 8.91 20.77 15.54
C LEU A 211 7.50 21.11 16.04
N THR A 212 6.83 22.04 15.36
CA THR A 212 5.42 22.35 15.67
C THR A 212 4.51 21.14 15.38
N PRO A 213 3.36 20.99 16.07
CA PRO A 213 2.43 19.89 15.79
C PRO A 213 1.97 19.80 14.33
N ALA A 214 1.76 20.94 13.66
CA ALA A 214 1.37 20.99 12.25
C ALA A 214 2.51 20.54 11.32
N ALA A 215 3.76 20.90 11.64
CA ALA A 215 4.92 20.42 10.91
C ALA A 215 5.08 18.90 11.10
N HIS A 216 4.91 18.40 12.33
CA HIS A 216 4.91 16.96 12.60
C HIS A 216 3.87 16.22 11.77
N GLU A 217 2.62 16.68 11.80
CA GLU A 217 1.54 16.06 11.02
C GLU A 217 1.86 16.01 9.52
N LYS A 218 2.38 17.12 8.96
CA LYS A 218 2.81 17.15 7.57
C LYS A 218 3.90 16.12 7.28
N LEU A 219 4.91 16.01 8.13
CA LEU A 219 6.00 15.03 7.94
C LEU A 219 5.50 13.58 8.04
N VAL A 220 4.53 13.30 8.90
CA VAL A 220 3.86 11.98 8.94
C VAL A 220 3.18 11.69 7.60
N VAL A 221 2.43 12.64 7.04
CA VAL A 221 1.78 12.46 5.72
C VAL A 221 2.81 12.25 4.61
N VAL A 222 3.94 12.97 4.64
CA VAL A 222 5.05 12.79 3.69
C VAL A 222 5.59 11.36 3.78
N LEU A 223 5.82 10.86 5.00
CA LEU A 223 6.36 9.53 5.24
C LEU A 223 5.39 8.42 4.81
N HIS A 224 4.08 8.56 5.08
CA HIS A 224 3.08 7.63 4.55
C HIS A 224 3.00 7.67 3.02
N THR A 225 3.14 8.85 2.42
CA THR A 225 3.17 8.99 0.95
C THR A 225 4.35 8.24 0.35
N LEU A 226 5.53 8.35 0.98
CA LEU A 226 6.74 7.62 0.65
C LEU A 226 6.54 6.10 0.80
N ALA A 227 6.10 5.66 1.98
CA ALA A 227 5.93 4.25 2.32
C ALA A 227 4.94 3.55 1.39
N ASN A 228 3.78 4.16 1.13
CA ASN A 228 2.80 3.63 0.18
C ASN A 228 3.44 3.38 -1.18
N LYS A 229 4.09 4.41 -1.75
CA LYS A 229 4.71 4.34 -3.07
C LYS A 229 5.89 3.35 -3.13
N ALA A 230 6.68 3.29 -2.06
CA ALA A 230 7.78 2.35 -1.94
C ALA A 230 7.28 0.90 -2.04
N VAL A 231 6.16 0.55 -1.40
CA VAL A 231 5.57 -0.80 -1.49
C VAL A 231 5.28 -1.21 -2.93
N GLY A 232 4.66 -0.34 -3.74
CA GLY A 232 4.33 -0.67 -5.13
C GLY A 232 5.57 -0.97 -5.97
N PHE A 233 6.62 -0.16 -5.81
CA PHE A 233 7.91 -0.38 -6.49
C PHE A 233 8.66 -1.59 -5.97
N PHE A 234 8.70 -1.75 -4.64
CA PHE A 234 9.34 -2.88 -3.97
C PHE A 234 8.72 -4.19 -4.45
N ALA A 235 7.40 -4.29 -4.48
CA ALA A 235 6.70 -5.49 -4.93
C ALA A 235 6.99 -5.82 -6.40
N THR A 236 7.09 -4.79 -7.25
CA THR A 236 7.37 -4.96 -8.68
C THR A 236 8.79 -5.52 -8.89
N GLU A 237 9.78 -4.94 -8.21
CA GLU A 237 11.17 -5.40 -8.27
C GLU A 237 11.33 -6.78 -7.62
N LEU A 238 10.68 -7.03 -6.48
CA LEU A 238 10.71 -8.33 -5.81
C LEU A 238 10.14 -9.43 -6.70
N ARG A 239 8.98 -9.22 -7.34
CA ARG A 239 8.41 -10.21 -8.28
C ARG A 239 9.33 -10.49 -9.46
N SER A 240 9.98 -9.45 -9.99
CA SER A 240 10.99 -9.60 -11.03
C SER A 240 12.16 -10.46 -10.55
N SER A 241 12.71 -10.16 -9.37
CA SER A 241 13.84 -10.91 -8.79
C SER A 241 13.50 -12.38 -8.53
N LEU A 242 12.30 -12.66 -8.00
CA LEU A 242 11.81 -14.03 -7.77
C LEU A 242 11.57 -14.79 -9.08
N ALA A 243 11.09 -14.12 -10.14
CA ALA A 243 10.80 -14.77 -11.42
C ALA A 243 12.06 -15.10 -12.24
N TYR A 244 13.15 -14.35 -12.05
CA TYR A 244 14.39 -14.49 -12.84
C TYR A 244 15.54 -15.16 -12.08
N ASP A 245 15.25 -15.81 -10.95
CA ASP A 245 16.23 -16.55 -10.12
C ASP A 245 17.46 -15.68 -9.75
N ARG A 246 17.24 -14.36 -9.62
CA ARG A 246 18.29 -13.38 -9.27
C ARG A 246 18.67 -13.43 -7.79
N THR A 247 18.05 -14.31 -7.02
CA THR A 247 18.35 -14.52 -5.61
C THR A 247 19.66 -15.30 -5.39
N ASN A 248 20.54 -15.44 -6.41
CA ASN A 248 21.90 -15.99 -6.30
C ASN A 248 22.00 -17.32 -5.55
N GLY A 249 21.12 -18.28 -5.88
CA GLY A 249 21.13 -19.59 -5.21
C GLY A 249 20.72 -19.56 -3.75
N VAL A 250 20.03 -18.50 -3.30
CA VAL A 250 19.31 -18.51 -2.03
C VAL A 250 18.14 -19.47 -2.19
N ASP A 251 18.12 -20.45 -1.29
CA ASP A 251 17.01 -21.36 -1.11
C ASP A 251 15.71 -20.58 -0.87
N LEU A 252 14.69 -20.86 -1.70
CA LEU A 252 13.39 -20.21 -1.60
C LEU A 252 12.48 -20.90 -0.58
N GLU A 253 12.92 -22.03 0.00
CA GLU A 253 12.20 -22.71 1.07
C GLU A 253 11.94 -21.73 2.23
N GLY A 254 10.73 -21.74 2.77
CA GLY A 254 10.34 -20.83 3.86
C GLY A 254 9.81 -19.47 3.41
N LEU A 255 9.88 -19.14 2.12
CA LEU A 255 9.55 -17.82 1.61
C LEU A 255 8.10 -17.70 1.10
N TRP A 256 7.64 -16.46 1.00
CA TRP A 256 6.30 -16.12 0.52
C TRP A 256 6.37 -15.22 -0.71
N HIS A 257 5.38 -15.30 -1.58
CA HIS A 257 5.21 -14.30 -2.64
C HIS A 257 4.72 -12.98 -2.05
N PRO A 258 5.09 -11.82 -2.62
CA PRO A 258 4.49 -10.55 -2.22
C PRO A 258 2.99 -10.53 -2.54
N PRO A 259 2.14 -10.02 -1.62
CA PRO A 259 0.69 -10.02 -1.76
C PRO A 259 0.27 -9.25 -3.01
N THR A 260 -0.78 -9.70 -3.67
CA THR A 260 -1.43 -8.87 -4.69
C THR A 260 -2.43 -7.93 -4.04
N ALA A 261 -2.90 -6.94 -4.80
CA ALA A 261 -3.93 -6.04 -4.30
C ALA A 261 -5.21 -6.80 -3.87
N PHE A 262 -5.55 -7.89 -4.56
CA PHE A 262 -6.76 -8.66 -4.31
C PHE A 262 -6.65 -9.56 -3.08
N ASP A 263 -5.43 -9.90 -2.66
CA ASP A 263 -5.20 -10.73 -1.46
C ASP A 263 -5.35 -9.91 -0.16
N ILE A 264 -5.27 -8.58 -0.27
CA ILE A 264 -5.43 -7.67 0.88
C ILE A 264 -6.88 -7.24 0.98
N LEU A 265 -7.54 -7.56 2.09
CA LEU A 265 -8.95 -7.21 2.33
C LEU A 265 -9.13 -5.75 2.75
N PHE A 266 -8.76 -4.79 1.89
CA PHE A 266 -8.80 -3.36 2.22
C PHE A 266 -10.16 -2.92 2.77
N ALA A 267 -11.27 -3.40 2.20
CA ALA A 267 -12.62 -3.05 2.64
C ALA A 267 -12.91 -3.39 4.12
N SER A 268 -12.33 -4.46 4.67
CA SER A 268 -12.46 -4.81 6.09
C SER A 268 -11.39 -4.14 6.96
N LEU A 269 -10.24 -3.80 6.37
CA LEU A 269 -9.10 -3.20 7.07
C LEU A 269 -9.17 -1.67 7.13
N MET A 270 -10.07 -1.04 6.37
CA MET A 270 -10.13 0.42 6.20
C MET A 270 -11.55 0.95 6.43
N ALA A 271 -11.67 1.99 7.25
CA ALA A 271 -12.90 2.77 7.43
C ALA A 271 -13.09 3.76 6.28
N LEU A 272 -13.32 3.25 5.06
CA LEU A 272 -13.27 4.03 3.82
C LEU A 272 -14.19 5.26 3.87
N PRO A 273 -13.67 6.48 3.57
CA PRO A 273 -14.53 7.65 3.43
C PRO A 273 -15.46 7.48 2.22
N MET A 274 -16.65 8.05 2.28
CA MET A 274 -17.59 7.99 1.17
C MET A 274 -17.04 8.72 -0.07
N PRO A 275 -17.17 8.17 -1.29
CA PRO A 275 -16.72 8.85 -2.50
C PRO A 275 -17.49 10.17 -2.70
N LEU A 276 -16.85 11.10 -3.41
CA LEU A 276 -17.37 12.42 -3.74
C LEU A 276 -17.72 13.28 -2.50
N THR A 277 -17.10 13.00 -1.35
CA THR A 277 -17.15 13.87 -0.17
C THR A 277 -16.07 14.97 -0.27
N PRO A 278 -16.34 16.18 0.25
CA PRO A 278 -15.27 17.16 0.49
C PRO A 278 -14.16 16.54 1.34
N ASN A 279 -12.90 16.86 1.02
CA ASN A 279 -11.71 16.36 1.74
C ASN A 279 -11.56 14.83 1.80
N SER A 280 -12.15 14.10 0.85
CA SER A 280 -12.11 12.63 0.85
C SER A 280 -10.69 12.05 0.83
N ALA A 281 -9.74 12.70 0.11
CA ALA A 281 -8.35 12.27 0.07
C ALA A 281 -7.66 12.37 1.44
N GLY A 282 -7.93 13.45 2.20
CA GLY A 282 -7.41 13.60 3.56
C GLY A 282 -7.96 12.55 4.51
N ALA A 283 -9.26 12.28 4.45
CA ALA A 283 -9.88 11.22 5.26
C ALA A 283 -9.40 9.83 4.84
N PHE A 284 -9.07 9.63 3.56
CA PHE A 284 -8.56 8.35 3.05
C PHE A 284 -7.17 8.04 3.60
N GLY A 285 -6.29 9.04 3.72
CA GLY A 285 -4.91 8.84 4.18
C GLY A 285 -4.78 8.21 5.58
N THR A 286 -5.81 8.31 6.42
CA THR A 286 -5.80 7.75 7.79
C THR A 286 -6.84 6.65 8.01
N CYS A 287 -7.61 6.28 6.99
CA CYS A 287 -8.76 5.38 7.18
C CYS A 287 -8.39 3.93 7.53
N HIS A 288 -7.14 3.51 7.29
CA HIS A 288 -6.64 2.20 7.71
C HIS A 288 -6.21 2.15 9.18
N LEU A 289 -5.87 3.30 9.77
CA LEU A 289 -5.18 3.35 11.06
C LEU A 289 -5.99 2.72 12.18
N GLN A 290 -7.30 3.00 12.26
CA GLN A 290 -8.14 2.49 13.35
C GLN A 290 -8.08 0.97 13.49
N ASN A 291 -8.12 0.24 12.37
CA ASN A 291 -8.15 -1.23 12.37
C ASN A 291 -6.74 -1.81 12.32
N MET A 292 -5.85 -1.25 11.51
CA MET A 292 -4.50 -1.79 11.30
C MET A 292 -3.49 -1.38 12.37
N THR A 293 -3.85 -0.48 13.29
CA THR A 293 -3.04 -0.17 14.47
C THR A 293 -3.69 -0.67 15.77
N ASP A 294 -4.75 -1.47 15.70
CA ASP A 294 -5.24 -2.17 16.87
C ASP A 294 -4.25 -3.28 17.29
N PRO A 295 -3.97 -3.50 18.58
CA PRO A 295 -3.07 -4.58 18.99
C PRO A 295 -3.48 -5.95 18.46
N SER A 296 -4.79 -6.23 18.38
CA SER A 296 -5.26 -7.52 17.86
C SER A 296 -4.82 -7.71 16.41
N PHE A 297 -4.78 -6.64 15.60
CA PHE A 297 -4.28 -6.74 14.23
C PHE A 297 -2.81 -7.18 14.16
N PHE A 298 -1.98 -6.83 15.14
CA PHE A 298 -0.59 -7.32 15.18
C PHE A 298 -0.50 -8.76 15.68
N GLU A 299 -1.27 -9.10 16.72
CA GLU A 299 -1.28 -10.41 17.39
C GLU A 299 -1.97 -11.51 16.56
N ASP A 300 -2.96 -11.15 15.76
CA ASP A 300 -3.80 -12.07 15.00
C ASP A 300 -3.05 -12.57 13.75
N GLY A 301 -2.31 -13.66 13.91
CA GLY A 301 -1.66 -14.37 12.82
C GLY A 301 -0.18 -14.05 12.63
N GLU A 302 0.34 -14.43 11.47
CA GLU A 302 1.76 -14.46 11.19
C GLU A 302 2.15 -13.41 10.17
N TRP A 303 3.35 -12.88 10.32
CA TRP A 303 3.92 -11.87 9.44
C TRP A 303 5.13 -12.45 8.71
N THR A 304 5.24 -12.11 7.44
CA THR A 304 6.39 -12.41 6.58
C THR A 304 6.77 -11.14 5.85
N GLY A 305 7.76 -11.20 4.97
CA GLY A 305 8.18 -10.04 4.20
C GLY A 305 9.53 -10.20 3.57
N TYR A 306 10.06 -9.11 3.04
CA TYR A 306 11.43 -9.06 2.56
C TYR A 306 12.11 -7.79 3.01
N ARG A 307 13.41 -7.91 3.19
CA ARG A 307 14.33 -6.78 3.26
C ARG A 307 15.03 -6.66 1.91
N SER A 308 15.16 -5.46 1.39
CA SER A 308 15.90 -5.21 0.15
C SER A 308 17.12 -4.33 0.41
N TRP A 309 18.20 -4.61 -0.31
CA TRP A 309 19.36 -3.74 -0.41
C TRP A 309 19.49 -3.23 -1.85
N VAL A 310 19.03 -1.99 -2.10
CA VAL A 310 19.08 -1.36 -3.41
C VAL A 310 20.11 -0.24 -3.38
N GLY A 311 21.31 -0.45 -3.92
CA GLY A 311 22.18 0.69 -4.24
C GLY A 311 23.57 0.81 -3.59
N SER A 312 24.29 -0.26 -3.27
CA SER A 312 25.76 -0.14 -3.14
C SER A 312 26.44 -0.11 -4.53
N TRP A 313 26.08 0.86 -5.37
CA TRP A 313 26.65 1.05 -6.71
C TRP A 313 27.37 2.40 -6.78
N GLY A 314 28.71 2.36 -6.77
CA GLY A 314 29.59 3.51 -6.92
C GLY A 314 29.89 4.21 -5.59
N ALA A 315 30.92 3.79 -4.84
CA ALA A 315 32.22 4.43 -5.05
C ALA A 315 33.45 3.50 -4.95
N ASP A 316 33.34 2.24 -4.48
CA ASP A 316 34.53 1.38 -4.25
C ASP A 316 34.34 -0.09 -4.67
N ALA A 317 33.41 -0.40 -5.57
CA ALA A 317 33.28 -1.77 -6.12
C ALA A 317 34.52 -2.23 -6.94
N ASN A 318 35.43 -1.31 -7.28
CA ASN A 318 36.71 -1.62 -7.89
C ASN A 318 37.85 -1.82 -6.86
N GLN A 319 37.63 -1.69 -5.54
CA GLN A 319 38.66 -1.86 -4.51
C GLN A 319 38.55 -3.15 -3.68
N LEU A 320 37.46 -3.91 -3.83
CA LEU A 320 37.34 -5.25 -3.25
C LEU A 320 37.43 -6.30 -4.36
N GLU A 321 38.63 -6.44 -4.93
CA GLU A 321 38.99 -7.65 -5.69
C GLU A 321 38.73 -8.87 -4.80
N GLY A 322 37.64 -9.61 -5.07
CA GLY A 322 37.38 -10.93 -4.47
C GLY A 322 36.06 -11.11 -3.73
N ALA A 323 35.27 -10.05 -3.49
CA ALA A 323 33.95 -10.18 -2.85
C ALA A 323 32.85 -9.69 -3.79
N SER A 324 32.33 -10.60 -4.62
CA SER A 324 31.13 -10.40 -5.43
C SER A 324 29.89 -10.34 -4.54
N ILE A 325 29.66 -9.21 -3.87
CA ILE A 325 28.35 -8.94 -3.27
C ILE A 325 27.40 -8.72 -4.45
N PRO A 326 26.34 -9.54 -4.62
CA PRO A 326 25.54 -9.47 -5.82
C PRO A 326 24.76 -8.17 -5.93
N ALA A 327 24.41 -7.85 -7.17
CA ALA A 327 23.35 -6.91 -7.53
C ALA A 327 22.09 -7.13 -6.66
N ASP A 328 21.41 -6.02 -6.31
CA ASP A 328 20.13 -5.94 -5.59
C ASP A 328 19.65 -7.23 -4.90
N SER A 329 19.88 -7.35 -3.60
CA SER A 329 19.42 -8.52 -2.85
C SER A 329 18.04 -8.28 -2.24
N PHE A 330 17.21 -9.32 -2.26
CA PHE A 330 15.99 -9.44 -1.47
C PHE A 330 16.18 -10.60 -0.49
N GLU A 331 16.12 -10.29 0.79
CA GLU A 331 16.22 -11.25 1.90
C GLU A 331 14.82 -11.52 2.43
N GLY A 332 14.28 -12.69 2.12
CA GLY A 332 12.96 -13.08 2.57
C GLY A 332 12.95 -13.49 4.04
N ILE A 333 11.96 -13.01 4.79
CA ILE A 333 11.68 -13.50 6.13
C ILE A 333 11.25 -14.96 6.04
N GLY A 334 11.88 -15.80 6.86
CA GLY A 334 11.71 -17.25 6.84
C GLY A 334 12.75 -18.00 6.02
N GLY A 335 13.56 -17.28 5.23
CA GLY A 335 14.61 -17.87 4.42
C GLY A 335 15.69 -18.56 5.25
N ASP A 336 16.40 -19.47 4.60
CA ASP A 336 17.31 -20.40 5.25
C ASP A 336 18.55 -19.69 5.84
N ASN A 337 18.70 -19.76 7.16
CA ASN A 337 19.79 -19.10 7.89
C ASN A 337 20.80 -20.14 8.40
N MET A 338 22.04 -20.03 7.94
CA MET A 338 23.12 -20.97 8.29
C MET A 338 23.36 -21.03 9.80
N ASN A 339 23.34 -19.89 10.49
CA ASN A 339 23.61 -19.85 11.93
C ASN A 339 22.49 -20.52 12.72
N VAL A 340 21.23 -20.33 12.30
CA VAL A 340 20.09 -20.98 12.95
C VAL A 340 20.16 -22.48 12.75
N ARG A 341 20.44 -22.96 11.53
CA ARG A 341 20.59 -24.38 11.23
C ARG A 341 21.75 -25.04 11.98
N LEU A 342 22.94 -24.42 11.96
CA LEU A 342 24.14 -24.97 12.61
C LEU A 342 23.99 -25.07 14.13
N ASN A 343 23.31 -24.10 14.75
CA ASN A 343 23.07 -24.08 16.19
C ASN A 343 21.72 -24.70 16.59
N ARG A 344 20.96 -25.23 15.63
CA ARG A 344 19.61 -25.80 15.80
C ARG A 344 18.67 -24.86 16.57
N LEU A 345 18.72 -23.55 16.27
CA LEU A 345 17.93 -22.54 16.98
C LEU A 345 16.43 -22.64 16.67
N ASP A 346 16.07 -23.40 15.65
CA ASP A 346 14.72 -23.78 15.21
C ASP A 346 14.09 -24.92 16.04
N GLN A 347 14.81 -25.46 17.02
CA GLN A 347 14.35 -26.59 17.85
C GLN A 347 14.63 -26.33 19.33
N LEU A 348 13.77 -26.84 20.21
CA LEU A 348 14.01 -26.82 21.66
C LEU A 348 14.31 -28.24 22.18
N PRO A 349 15.27 -28.39 23.12
CA PRO A 349 16.15 -27.36 23.67
C PRO A 349 17.37 -27.06 22.77
N ASN A 350 17.75 -25.78 22.62
CA ASN A 350 18.92 -25.32 21.85
C ASN A 350 20.00 -24.62 22.70
N GLY A 351 19.82 -24.56 24.03
CA GLY A 351 20.72 -23.85 24.94
C GLY A 351 20.50 -22.33 25.01
N PHE A 352 19.49 -21.81 24.31
CA PHE A 352 19.05 -20.41 24.35
C PHE A 352 17.62 -20.30 24.88
N ASP A 353 17.26 -19.11 25.35
CA ASP A 353 15.93 -18.82 25.92
C ASP A 353 14.87 -18.52 24.84
N CYS A 354 15.19 -18.69 23.56
CA CYS A 354 14.25 -18.46 22.47
C CYS A 354 14.36 -19.49 21.34
N LEU A 355 13.22 -19.73 20.71
CA LEU A 355 13.08 -20.44 19.46
C LEU A 355 13.15 -19.43 18.32
N VAL A 356 13.98 -19.68 17.30
CA VAL A 356 14.03 -18.87 16.09
C VAL A 356 13.04 -19.44 15.08
N GLU A 357 12.07 -18.63 14.68
CA GLU A 357 10.97 -19.03 13.79
C GLU A 357 11.13 -18.46 12.38
N ARG A 358 10.46 -19.10 11.41
CA ARG A 358 10.44 -18.63 10.01
C ARG A 358 9.40 -17.53 9.73
N VAL A 359 8.65 -17.11 10.73
CA VAL A 359 7.63 -16.05 10.64
C VAL A 359 7.75 -15.10 11.82
N ALA A 360 7.37 -13.84 11.64
CA ALA A 360 7.26 -12.87 12.71
C ALA A 360 5.87 -12.95 13.36
N ARG A 361 5.83 -12.95 14.69
CA ARG A 361 4.60 -12.89 15.50
C ARG A 361 4.79 -11.82 16.55
N PHE A 362 3.83 -10.92 16.68
CA PHE A 362 3.90 -9.83 17.65
C PHE A 362 2.97 -10.10 18.82
N LYS A 363 3.35 -9.61 20.00
CA LYS A 363 2.54 -9.64 21.21
C LYS A 363 2.50 -8.26 21.85
N LEU A 364 1.35 -7.85 22.34
CA LEU A 364 1.20 -6.66 23.17
C LEU A 364 1.98 -6.85 24.48
N VAL A 365 2.92 -5.94 24.73
CA VAL A 365 3.69 -5.90 25.98
C VAL A 365 2.96 -5.06 27.02
N LYS A 366 2.59 -3.83 26.64
CA LYS A 366 1.85 -2.90 27.50
C LYS A 366 1.28 -1.74 26.70
N TRP A 367 0.21 -1.17 27.23
CA TRP A 367 -0.24 0.16 26.83
C TRP A 367 0.59 1.24 27.55
N ILE A 368 0.89 2.33 26.84
CA ILE A 368 1.47 3.55 27.41
C ILE A 368 0.32 4.54 27.71
N ASP A 369 -0.59 4.71 26.75
CA ASP A 369 -1.84 5.45 26.87
C ASP A 369 -2.89 4.88 25.88
N ASP A 370 -4.07 5.49 25.74
CA ASP A 370 -5.16 4.99 24.88
C ASP A 370 -4.80 4.85 23.38
N ASN A 371 -3.74 5.55 22.94
CA ASN A 371 -3.32 5.64 21.55
C ASN A 371 -1.92 5.09 21.32
N VAL A 372 -1.14 4.87 22.37
CA VAL A 372 0.24 4.41 22.25
C VAL A 372 0.44 3.12 23.04
N PHE A 373 1.02 2.11 22.38
CA PHE A 373 1.34 0.83 23.01
C PHE A 373 2.67 0.27 22.54
N ILE A 374 3.19 -0.71 23.28
CA ILE A 374 4.42 -1.43 22.94
C ILE A 374 4.07 -2.86 22.56
N ILE A 375 4.58 -3.31 21.41
CA ILE A 375 4.57 -4.70 20.98
C ILE A 375 5.98 -5.26 20.93
N LYS A 376 6.10 -6.58 21.08
CA LYS A 376 7.37 -7.31 20.92
C LYS A 376 7.17 -8.49 19.99
N SER A 377 8.11 -8.70 19.07
CA SER A 377 8.12 -9.88 18.22
C SER A 377 8.68 -11.11 18.96
N ASN A 378 8.35 -12.30 18.46
CA ASN A 378 9.19 -13.49 18.62
C ASN A 378 10.60 -13.28 18.03
N CYS A 379 11.49 -14.25 18.20
CA CYS A 379 12.74 -14.31 17.44
C CYS A 379 12.46 -14.94 16.09
N PHE A 380 12.70 -14.22 15.00
CA PHE A 380 12.51 -14.73 13.64
C PHE A 380 13.73 -14.44 12.77
N GLN A 381 13.81 -15.02 11.57
CA GLN A 381 15.00 -14.96 10.74
C GLN A 381 14.77 -14.46 9.30
N SER A 382 15.85 -13.96 8.71
CA SER A 382 16.12 -13.92 7.27
C SER A 382 17.39 -14.76 7.00
N PRO A 383 17.83 -14.96 5.75
CA PRO A 383 19.06 -15.69 5.45
C PRO A 383 20.31 -15.14 6.14
N LEU A 384 20.36 -13.82 6.40
CA LEU A 384 21.56 -13.17 6.95
C LEU A 384 21.47 -12.90 8.44
N GLU A 385 20.28 -12.68 8.99
CA GLU A 385 20.12 -12.15 10.34
C GLU A 385 18.92 -12.77 11.06
N THR A 386 18.93 -12.64 12.38
CA THR A 386 17.75 -12.88 13.23
C THR A 386 17.28 -11.57 13.82
N TYR A 387 15.99 -11.47 14.09
CA TYR A 387 15.31 -10.26 14.52
C TYR A 387 14.50 -10.54 15.78
N ILE A 388 14.65 -9.66 16.76
CA ILE A 388 13.71 -9.46 17.86
C ILE A 388 13.47 -7.95 17.91
N PHE A 389 12.23 -7.55 17.61
CA PHE A 389 11.80 -6.16 17.64
C PHE A 389 10.97 -5.88 18.89
N THR A 390 11.30 -4.80 19.60
CA THR A 390 10.39 -4.14 20.53
C THR A 390 10.00 -2.80 19.93
N MET A 391 8.71 -2.59 19.68
CA MET A 391 8.21 -1.46 18.90
C MET A 391 7.14 -0.68 19.65
N LYS A 392 7.21 0.66 19.62
CA LYS A 392 6.18 1.58 20.11
C LYS A 392 5.26 1.96 18.96
N VAL A 393 3.97 1.69 19.04
CA VAL A 393 3.00 2.00 17.99
C VAL A 393 2.15 3.18 18.43
N ASP A 394 2.03 4.22 17.60
CA ASP A 394 1.06 5.31 17.75
C ASP A 394 -0.11 5.11 16.78
N ARG A 395 -1.30 4.87 17.35
CA ARG A 395 -2.54 4.59 16.63
C ARG A 395 -3.09 5.77 15.84
N ARG A 396 -2.74 7.00 16.21
CA ARG A 396 -3.27 8.20 15.56
C ARG A 396 -2.57 8.49 14.25
N THR A 397 -1.27 8.18 14.21
CA THR A 397 -0.39 8.50 13.09
C THR A 397 0.02 7.28 12.30
N GLY A 398 -0.07 6.08 12.87
CA GLY A 398 0.48 4.85 12.29
C GLY A 398 2.00 4.79 12.33
N LEU A 399 2.66 5.71 13.05
CA LEU A 399 4.09 5.64 13.28
C LEU A 399 4.43 4.52 14.26
N ILE A 400 5.57 3.89 14.02
CA ILE A 400 6.11 2.79 14.80
C ILE A 400 7.58 3.10 15.10
N ASP A 401 7.91 3.32 16.37
CA ASP A 401 9.29 3.51 16.82
C ASP A 401 9.88 2.15 17.20
N VAL A 402 10.99 1.75 16.58
CA VAL A 402 11.73 0.55 17.00
C VAL A 402 12.58 0.92 18.22
N ILE A 403 12.08 0.59 19.41
CA ILE A 403 12.74 0.88 20.69
C ILE A 403 13.97 -0.01 20.87
N GLU A 404 13.84 -1.27 20.46
CA GLU A 404 14.89 -2.27 20.56
C GLU A 404 14.85 -3.14 19.31
N TRP A 405 16.01 -3.33 18.70
CA TRP A 405 16.24 -4.34 17.69
C TRP A 405 17.48 -5.11 18.10
N VAL A 406 17.32 -6.39 18.41
CA VAL A 406 18.42 -7.28 18.78
C VAL A 406 18.37 -8.57 17.96
N ASP A 407 19.48 -9.27 17.86
CA ASP A 407 19.51 -10.66 17.37
C ASP A 407 19.24 -11.68 18.49
N PHE A 408 19.27 -12.97 18.18
CA PHE A 408 19.05 -14.05 19.15
C PHE A 408 20.07 -14.06 20.30
N MET A 409 21.23 -13.41 20.13
CA MET A 409 22.27 -13.25 21.16
C MET A 409 22.07 -11.98 22.00
N GLY A 410 21.02 -11.19 21.73
CA GLY A 410 20.78 -9.91 22.39
C GLY A 410 21.70 -8.79 21.91
N VAL A 411 22.39 -8.96 20.77
CA VAL A 411 23.28 -7.92 20.24
C VAL A 411 22.41 -6.84 19.56
N PRO A 412 22.50 -5.57 20.01
CA PRO A 412 21.75 -4.49 19.40
C PRO A 412 22.11 -4.30 17.93
N LYS A 413 21.09 -4.11 17.10
CA LYS A 413 21.18 -3.76 15.70
C LYS A 413 20.67 -2.32 15.55
N GLY A 414 21.43 -1.48 14.87
CA GLY A 414 21.00 -0.12 14.56
C GLY A 414 20.26 -0.06 13.23
N GLY A 415 19.43 0.98 13.06
CA GLY A 415 19.16 1.50 11.71
C GLY A 415 17.71 1.78 11.33
N ALA A 416 16.70 1.20 11.99
CA ALA A 416 15.31 1.54 11.68
C ALA A 416 14.74 2.51 12.71
N THR A 417 14.37 3.71 12.27
CA THR A 417 13.50 4.60 13.04
C THR A 417 12.32 5.01 12.16
N ASN A 418 11.20 5.40 12.78
CA ASN A 418 10.04 5.91 12.07
C ASN A 418 9.44 4.92 11.07
N VAL A 419 9.24 3.68 11.50
CA VAL A 419 8.54 2.64 10.74
C VAL A 419 7.08 3.05 10.59
N VAL A 420 6.42 2.69 9.49
CA VAL A 420 5.04 3.12 9.22
C VAL A 420 4.12 1.95 8.94
N MET A 421 2.95 1.97 9.59
CA MET A 421 1.82 1.13 9.22
C MET A 421 1.11 1.72 8.00
N THR A 422 1.14 1.01 6.88
CA THR A 422 0.42 1.35 5.64
C THR A 422 -0.76 0.41 5.43
N PRO A 423 -1.69 0.71 4.49
CA PRO A 423 -2.71 -0.25 4.07
C PRO A 423 -2.15 -1.59 3.56
N PHE A 424 -0.87 -1.65 3.22
CA PHE A 424 -0.19 -2.83 2.67
C PHE A 424 0.68 -3.58 3.70
N GLY A 425 0.67 -3.16 4.97
CA GLY A 425 1.51 -3.73 6.02
C GLY A 425 2.53 -2.74 6.59
N ILE A 426 3.57 -3.26 7.23
CA ILE A 426 4.58 -2.47 7.97
C ILE A 426 5.76 -2.19 7.04
N VAL A 427 6.14 -0.92 6.91
CA VAL A 427 7.25 -0.48 6.06
C VAL A 427 8.35 0.17 6.90
N PHE A 428 9.56 -0.37 6.77
CA PHE A 428 10.77 0.13 7.37
C PHE A 428 11.63 0.77 6.26
N GLY A 429 12.11 1.98 6.51
CA GLY A 429 13.30 2.50 5.84
C GLY A 429 14.44 2.58 6.85
N PHE A 430 15.64 2.18 6.43
CA PHE A 430 16.81 2.17 7.31
C PHE A 430 17.77 3.30 6.93
N ILE A 431 18.36 3.16 5.75
CA ILE A 431 19.20 4.15 5.08
C ILE A 431 18.72 4.25 3.62
N SER A 432 19.20 5.25 2.89
CA SER A 432 18.86 5.40 1.47
C SER A 432 19.11 4.09 0.71
N GLY A 433 18.09 3.58 0.02
CA GLY A 433 18.15 2.32 -0.72
C GLY A 433 17.88 1.05 0.08
N MET A 434 17.70 1.13 1.39
CA MET A 434 17.48 -0.03 2.25
C MET A 434 16.09 -0.03 2.86
N TRP A 435 15.32 -1.06 2.51
CA TRP A 435 13.89 -1.15 2.82
C TRP A 435 13.56 -2.51 3.44
N MET A 436 12.57 -2.56 4.31
CA MET A 436 11.91 -3.82 4.68
C MET A 436 10.41 -3.61 4.64
N TRP A 437 9.71 -4.55 4.04
CA TRP A 437 8.26 -4.56 3.98
C TRP A 437 7.76 -5.88 4.57
N LEU A 438 6.98 -5.77 5.65
CA LEU A 438 6.32 -6.90 6.30
C LEU A 438 4.81 -6.86 6.02
N TRP A 439 4.24 -8.02 5.73
CA TRP A 439 2.80 -8.21 5.49
C TRP A 439 2.31 -9.49 6.18
N LYS A 440 0.99 -9.67 6.27
CA LYS A 440 0.41 -10.87 6.85
C LYS A 440 0.56 -12.06 5.91
N CYS A 441 0.95 -13.22 6.43
CA CYS A 441 1.14 -14.44 5.63
C CYS A 441 -0.12 -14.82 4.86
N ASN A 442 -1.31 -14.62 5.45
CA ASN A 442 -2.59 -14.92 4.81
C ASN A 442 -3.00 -13.96 3.66
N TRP A 443 -2.19 -12.93 3.37
CA TRP A 443 -2.34 -12.10 2.17
C TRP A 443 -1.44 -12.58 1.02
N SER A 444 -0.70 -13.66 1.21
CA SER A 444 0.25 -14.16 0.24
C SER A 444 0.10 -15.65 0.06
N SER A 445 0.66 -16.18 -1.03
CA SER A 445 0.88 -17.61 -1.19
C SER A 445 2.30 -17.97 -0.80
N TYR A 446 2.47 -19.17 -0.25
CA TYR A 446 3.79 -19.75 -0.02
C TYR A 446 4.49 -19.98 -1.36
N LEU A 447 5.80 -19.80 -1.41
CA LEU A 447 6.61 -20.25 -2.55
C LEU A 447 6.69 -21.78 -2.43
N GLU A 448 5.78 -22.49 -3.11
CA GLU A 448 5.85 -23.95 -3.18
C GLU A 448 7.16 -24.37 -3.85
N ASP A 449 7.82 -25.39 -3.30
CA ASP A 449 8.97 -26.01 -3.94
C ASP A 449 8.51 -26.52 -5.31
N TYR A 450 9.01 -25.88 -6.38
CA TYR A 450 9.00 -26.47 -7.71
C TYR A 450 9.89 -27.71 -7.65
N SER A 451 9.30 -28.83 -7.22
CA SER A 451 9.91 -30.15 -7.15
C SER A 451 9.97 -30.85 -8.51
#